data_AF-A0A2K5Z0Y3-F1
#
_entry.id   AF-A0A2K5Z0Y3-F1
#
_cell.length_a   1.000
_cell.length_b   1.000
_cell.length_c   1.000
_cell.angle_alpha   90.00
_cell.angle_beta   90.00
_cell.angle_gamma   90.00
#
_symmetry.space_group_name_H-M   'P 1'
#
loop_
_entity.id
_entity.type
_entity.pdbx_description
1 polymer ?
#
loop_
_entity_poly.entity_id
_entity_poly.type
_entity_poly.pdbx_seq_one_letter_code
_entity_poly.pdbx_strand_id
1 'polypeptide(L)'
;MAADNELLLPLPLRLLETGKQILDEVEVATEPAGSRIVQEKVFKGLDLLDKAAETLPPLELFSRNEDLEEVASTDLKCLLVPAFQGALTVKQVNPSKRLDHLQQAREHFINYLTQCHCYHVAEFELTKAKSNSAENHTANSSMAYPSLVAMASQRQSKEERYKQKKELEHRLSEVKSAVESGQADDERVCEYYLLYLQRWIDIILEEIKSIDQEIKILRERDSSREASTSNSSHQEKPPVKPFILTQNTAQVKAFGAGYPSLATMTVSDWCKQHRKYGELPDQGIAKATPEKFRKAAQQQEHQEEKEKKAREWDDWKDTHPWGYSNHQNMGCRVHTSPTKESQAVLSSLGSRFSCVQRRQRC
;
A
#
# COMPACT_ATOMS: atom_id res chain seq x y z
N MET A 1 -3.26 26.29 27.36
CA MET A 1 -1.87 26.75 27.56
C MET A 1 -0.91 26.24 26.48
N ALA A 2 -1.39 25.76 25.31
CA ALA A 2 -0.52 25.32 24.22
C ALA A 2 -0.13 26.44 23.23
N ALA A 3 -0.95 27.50 23.14
CA ALA A 3 -0.73 28.59 22.18
C ALA A 3 0.41 29.55 22.57
N ASP A 4 0.77 29.61 23.86
CA ASP A 4 1.80 30.55 24.35
C ASP A 4 3.23 30.02 24.13
N ASN A 5 3.39 28.73 23.80
CA ASN A 5 4.69 28.09 23.58
C ASN A 5 5.16 28.19 22.11
N GLU A 6 4.25 28.43 21.16
CA GLU A 6 4.59 28.60 19.73
C GLU A 6 5.33 29.91 19.44
N LEU A 7 5.23 30.92 20.31
CA LEU A 7 5.86 32.22 20.12
C LEU A 7 7.35 32.28 20.52
N LEU A 8 7.87 31.26 21.21
CA LEU A 8 9.24 31.20 21.73
C LEU A 8 10.21 30.38 20.85
N LEU A 9 9.70 29.67 19.85
CA LEU A 9 10.55 28.85 18.99
C LEU A 9 11.26 29.69 17.91
N PRO A 10 12.51 29.33 17.53
CA PRO A 10 13.20 29.95 16.41
C PRO A 10 12.33 29.96 15.14
N LEU A 11 12.41 31.05 14.36
CA LEU A 11 11.62 31.23 13.14
C LEU A 11 11.60 29.99 12.20
N PRO A 12 12.73 29.35 11.83
CA PRO A 12 12.72 28.17 10.96
C PRO A 12 11.88 27.02 11.53
N LEU A 13 11.91 26.85 12.85
CA LEU A 13 11.21 25.79 13.56
C LEU A 13 9.69 26.00 13.54
N ARG A 14 9.25 27.25 13.71
CA ARG A 14 7.83 27.62 13.62
C ARG A 14 7.28 27.43 12.22
N LEU A 15 8.06 27.81 11.21
CA LEU A 15 7.70 27.61 9.80
C LEU A 15 7.58 26.12 9.47
N LEU A 16 8.54 25.32 9.95
CA LEU A 16 8.52 23.86 9.82
C LEU A 16 7.29 23.23 10.48
N GLU A 17 6.98 23.58 11.73
CA GLU A 17 5.84 23.02 12.46
C GLU A 17 4.52 23.35 11.77
N THR A 18 4.37 24.59 11.29
CA THR A 18 3.19 25.00 10.51
C THR A 18 3.12 24.24 9.17
N GLY A 19 4.25 24.07 8.48
CA GLY A 19 4.34 23.30 7.24
C GLY A 19 3.97 21.83 7.42
N LYS A 20 4.46 21.20 8.50
CA LYS A 20 4.11 19.83 8.90
C LYS A 20 2.61 19.70 9.18
N GLN A 21 2.03 20.62 9.95
CA GLN A 21 0.60 20.60 10.24
C GLN A 21 -0.24 20.69 8.96
N ILE A 22 0.17 21.54 8.00
CA ILE A 22 -0.49 21.64 6.71
C ILE A 22 -0.38 20.33 5.92
N LEU A 23 0.79 19.68 5.92
CA LEU A 23 0.97 18.38 5.28
C LEU A 23 0.04 17.32 5.90
N ASP A 24 0.01 17.22 7.22
CA ASP A 24 -0.86 16.30 7.95
C ASP A 24 -2.35 16.54 7.59
N GLU A 25 -2.77 17.80 7.52
CA GLU A 25 -4.13 18.18 7.10
C GLU A 25 -4.45 17.83 5.65
N VAL A 26 -3.48 17.94 4.74
CA VAL A 26 -3.64 17.58 3.32
C VAL A 26 -3.70 16.07 3.14
N GLU A 27 -2.95 15.29 3.93
CA GLU A 27 -2.96 13.83 3.87
C GLU A 27 -4.28 13.22 4.35
N VAL A 28 -4.92 13.82 5.35
CA VAL A 28 -6.21 13.34 5.89
C VAL A 28 -7.44 14.05 5.28
N ALA A 29 -7.25 14.95 4.32
CA ALA A 29 -8.33 15.70 3.72
C ALA A 29 -9.34 14.76 3.02
N THR A 30 -10.63 14.92 3.35
CA THR A 30 -11.73 14.19 2.71
C THR A 30 -12.13 14.77 1.36
N GLU A 31 -11.73 16.03 1.11
CA GLU A 31 -12.02 16.74 -0.13
C GLU A 31 -11.17 16.20 -1.30
N PRO A 32 -11.61 16.36 -2.56
CA PRO A 32 -10.81 15.96 -3.72
C PRO A 32 -9.43 16.64 -3.70
N ALA A 33 -8.37 15.89 -4.02
CA ALA A 33 -7.00 16.40 -4.02
C ALA A 33 -6.81 17.65 -4.92
N GLY A 34 -7.53 17.71 -6.04
CA GLY A 34 -7.53 18.86 -6.95
C GLY A 34 -8.46 20.02 -6.55
N SER A 35 -9.12 19.94 -5.38
CA SER A 35 -9.98 21.02 -4.90
C SER A 35 -9.17 22.26 -4.56
N ARG A 36 -9.78 23.44 -4.73
CA ARG A 36 -9.12 24.71 -4.46
C ARG A 36 -8.64 24.82 -3.01
N ILE A 37 -9.42 24.32 -2.05
CA ILE A 37 -9.10 24.37 -0.63
C ILE A 37 -7.84 23.55 -0.33
N VAL A 38 -7.74 22.33 -0.86
CA VAL A 38 -6.56 21.47 -0.66
C VAL A 38 -5.34 22.07 -1.38
N GLN A 39 -5.49 22.53 -2.62
CA GLN A 39 -4.36 23.10 -3.37
C GLN A 39 -3.86 24.42 -2.76
N GLU A 40 -4.74 25.30 -2.24
CA GLU A 40 -4.33 26.51 -1.50
C GLU A 40 -3.53 26.16 -0.25
N LYS A 41 -3.90 25.10 0.48
CA LYS A 41 -3.10 24.58 1.60
C LYS A 41 -1.75 24.06 1.14
N VAL A 42 -1.69 23.27 0.07
CA VAL A 42 -0.43 22.77 -0.50
C VAL A 42 0.52 23.92 -0.86
N PHE A 43 0.03 24.94 -1.58
CA PHE A 43 0.84 26.11 -1.93
C PHE A 43 1.33 26.88 -0.71
N LYS A 44 0.46 27.07 0.30
CA LYS A 44 0.85 27.73 1.56
C LYS A 44 1.90 26.93 2.32
N GLY A 45 1.76 25.61 2.38
CA GLY A 45 2.72 24.73 3.04
C GLY A 45 4.10 24.77 2.36
N LEU A 46 4.13 24.75 1.03
CA LEU A 46 5.37 24.89 0.26
C LEU A 46 6.05 26.24 0.50
N ASP A 47 5.32 27.36 0.44
CA ASP A 47 5.87 28.70 0.73
C ASP A 47 6.49 28.81 2.14
N LEU A 48 5.88 28.18 3.14
CA LEU A 48 6.42 28.15 4.51
C LEU A 48 7.69 27.29 4.61
N LEU A 49 7.70 26.12 3.97
CA LEU A 49 8.86 25.22 3.98
C LEU A 49 10.02 25.78 3.15
N ASP A 50 9.74 26.49 2.06
CA ASP A 50 10.75 27.17 1.26
C ASP A 50 11.42 28.29 2.08
N LYS A 51 10.63 29.09 2.80
CA LYS A 51 11.16 30.07 3.75
C LYS A 51 11.98 29.41 4.85
N ALA A 52 11.54 28.26 5.38
CA ALA A 52 12.31 27.51 6.37
C ALA A 52 13.67 27.07 5.77
N ALA A 53 13.66 26.48 4.57
CA ALA A 53 14.84 26.05 3.85
C ALA A 53 15.81 27.20 3.52
N GLU A 54 15.30 28.40 3.22
CA GLU A 54 16.13 29.59 2.99
C GLU A 54 16.79 30.11 4.28
N THR A 55 16.09 29.99 5.41
CA THR A 55 16.61 30.45 6.71
C THR A 55 17.59 29.51 7.38
N LEU A 56 17.66 28.23 6.97
CA LEU A 56 18.50 27.22 7.61
C LEU A 56 20.01 27.32 7.29
N PRO A 57 20.46 27.49 6.03
CA PRO A 57 21.88 27.55 5.70
C PRO A 57 22.67 28.63 6.45
N PRO A 58 22.16 29.87 6.61
CA PRO A 58 22.87 30.91 7.37
C PRO A 58 23.05 30.62 8.86
N LEU A 59 22.28 29.68 9.42
CA LEU A 59 22.38 29.29 10.82
C LEU A 59 23.47 28.22 11.05
N GLU A 60 24.00 27.62 9.98
CA GLU A 60 25.05 26.59 10.02
C GLU A 60 24.78 25.46 11.02
N LEU A 61 23.50 25.12 11.25
CA LEU A 61 23.07 24.07 12.22
C LEU A 61 23.52 22.66 11.83
N PHE A 62 24.00 22.50 10.60
CA PHE A 62 24.31 21.21 10.00
C PHE A 62 25.65 21.30 9.27
N SER A 63 26.70 20.72 9.86
CA SER A 63 27.96 20.51 9.18
C SER A 63 28.08 19.10 8.63
N ARG A 64 28.71 18.95 7.46
CA ARG A 64 28.93 17.63 6.81
C ARG A 64 29.85 16.70 7.60
N ASN A 65 30.57 17.22 8.59
CA ASN A 65 31.55 16.47 9.39
C ASN A 65 31.09 16.27 10.85
N GLU A 66 29.88 16.68 11.20
CA GLU A 66 29.32 16.47 12.54
C GLU A 66 28.68 15.09 12.66
N ASP A 67 28.83 14.48 13.83
CA ASP A 67 28.07 13.30 14.18
C ASP A 67 26.64 13.68 14.59
N LEU A 68 25.68 12.79 14.35
CA LEU A 68 24.26 13.06 14.65
C LEU A 68 24.00 13.31 16.15
N GLU A 69 24.86 12.78 17.01
CA GLU A 69 24.83 12.98 18.47
C GLU A 69 25.22 14.41 18.88
N GLU A 70 25.91 15.16 18.02
CA GLU A 70 26.35 16.54 18.28
C GLU A 70 25.28 17.58 17.92
N VAL A 71 24.24 17.15 17.18
CA VAL A 71 23.12 18.01 16.77
C VAL A 71 22.14 18.15 17.94
N ALA A 72 21.75 19.38 18.27
CA ALA A 72 20.75 19.61 19.31
C ALA A 72 19.43 18.89 19.00
N SER A 73 18.84 18.25 20.01
CA SER A 73 17.57 17.51 19.90
C SER A 73 16.43 18.33 19.28
N THR A 74 16.43 19.65 19.50
CA THR A 74 15.47 20.59 18.92
C THR A 74 15.70 20.86 17.43
N ASP A 75 16.90 20.67 16.92
CA ASP A 75 17.29 21.02 15.57
C ASP A 75 17.20 19.82 14.63
N LEU A 76 17.17 18.59 15.16
CA LEU A 76 16.95 17.35 14.39
C LEU A 76 15.71 17.42 13.49
N LYS A 77 14.64 18.09 13.92
CA LYS A 77 13.42 18.28 13.10
C LYS A 77 13.69 19.08 11.82
N CYS A 78 14.68 19.98 11.81
CA CYS A 78 15.01 20.76 10.62
C CYS A 78 15.54 19.91 9.46
N LEU A 79 16.09 18.71 9.73
CA LEU A 79 16.47 17.74 8.69
C LEU A 79 15.26 17.26 7.86
N LEU A 80 14.04 17.37 8.37
CA LEU A 80 12.82 16.94 7.68
C LEU A 80 12.30 17.94 6.64
N VAL A 81 12.85 19.16 6.58
CA VAL A 81 12.37 20.20 5.65
C VAL A 81 12.33 19.68 4.20
N PRO A 82 13.40 19.08 3.64
CA PRO A 82 13.35 18.60 2.26
C PRO A 82 12.39 17.41 2.08
N ALA A 83 12.20 16.57 3.11
CA ALA A 83 11.21 15.49 3.07
C ALA A 83 9.78 16.04 2.90
N PHE A 84 9.42 17.05 3.70
CA PHE A 84 8.10 17.68 3.62
C PHE A 84 7.90 18.49 2.34
N GLN A 85 8.94 19.18 1.84
CA GLN A 85 8.90 19.86 0.54
C GLN A 85 8.60 18.85 -0.59
N GLY A 86 9.29 17.71 -0.61
CA GLY A 86 9.04 16.65 -1.58
C GLY A 86 7.62 16.10 -1.47
N ALA A 87 7.17 15.80 -0.25
CA ALA A 87 5.83 15.26 0.00
C ALA A 87 4.72 16.21 -0.49
N LEU A 88 4.77 17.49 -0.13
CA LEU A 88 3.79 18.49 -0.59
C LEU A 88 3.89 18.73 -2.10
N THR A 89 5.09 18.68 -2.68
CA THR A 89 5.28 18.84 -4.13
C THR A 89 4.55 17.75 -4.92
N VAL A 90 4.57 16.50 -4.44
CA VAL A 90 3.82 15.39 -5.05
C VAL A 90 2.30 15.61 -5.00
N LYS A 91 1.79 16.34 -4.00
CA LYS A 91 0.35 16.66 -3.83
C LYS A 91 -0.14 17.78 -4.75
N GLN A 92 0.73 18.48 -5.48
CA GLN A 92 0.32 19.52 -6.43
C GLN A 92 -0.39 18.92 -7.64
N VAL A 93 -1.61 19.40 -7.93
CA VAL A 93 -2.43 18.95 -9.06
C VAL A 93 -2.38 19.97 -10.19
N ASN A 94 -1.41 19.79 -11.10
CA ASN A 94 -1.36 20.53 -12.36
C ASN A 94 -0.85 19.60 -13.48
N PRO A 95 -1.73 19.06 -14.34
CA PRO A 95 -1.33 18.09 -15.37
C PRO A 95 -0.28 18.63 -16.36
N SER A 96 -0.29 19.95 -16.63
CA SER A 96 0.65 20.57 -17.56
C SER A 96 2.08 20.66 -17.01
N LYS A 97 2.21 20.77 -15.68
CA LYS A 97 3.49 20.88 -14.96
C LYS A 97 3.83 19.63 -14.16
N ARG A 98 3.10 18.52 -14.35
CA ARG A 98 3.27 17.31 -13.53
C ARG A 98 4.69 16.77 -13.61
N LEU A 99 5.30 16.78 -14.80
CA LEU A 99 6.68 16.34 -14.98
C LEU A 99 7.67 17.20 -14.16
N ASP A 100 7.48 18.52 -14.15
CA ASP A 100 8.31 19.45 -13.38
C ASP A 100 8.15 19.22 -11.87
N HIS A 101 6.91 19.07 -11.39
CA HIS A 101 6.64 18.77 -9.98
C HIS A 101 7.29 17.45 -9.55
N LEU A 102 7.26 16.41 -10.40
CA LEU A 102 7.92 15.14 -10.10
C LEU A 102 9.44 15.27 -10.03
N GLN A 103 10.05 16.06 -10.92
CA GLN A 103 11.49 16.31 -10.89
C GLN A 103 11.90 17.10 -9.64
N GLN A 104 11.14 18.13 -9.28
CA GLN A 104 11.34 18.91 -8.05
C GLN A 104 11.18 18.04 -6.80
N ALA A 105 10.11 17.25 -6.71
CA ALA A 105 9.90 16.34 -5.59
C ALA A 105 11.06 15.35 -5.43
N ARG A 106 11.54 14.80 -6.56
CA ARG A 106 12.71 13.91 -6.59
C ARG A 106 13.96 14.61 -6.08
N GLU A 107 14.20 15.86 -6.45
CA GLU A 107 15.34 16.65 -5.97
C GLU A 107 15.28 16.87 -4.46
N HIS A 108 14.13 17.30 -3.93
CA HIS A 108 13.93 17.47 -2.49
C HIS A 108 14.16 16.16 -1.72
N PHE A 109 13.65 15.05 -2.22
CA PHE A 109 13.84 13.73 -1.64
C PHE A 109 15.29 13.25 -1.67
N ILE A 110 16.02 13.49 -2.77
CA ILE A 110 17.45 13.16 -2.84
C ILE A 110 18.26 14.05 -1.89
N ASN A 111 17.89 15.32 -1.73
CA ASN A 111 18.53 16.22 -0.77
C ASN A 111 18.37 15.67 0.67
N TYR A 112 17.15 15.27 1.05
CA TYR A 112 16.88 14.63 2.34
C TYR A 112 17.74 13.38 2.55
N LEU A 113 17.71 12.43 1.60
CA LEU A 113 18.50 11.20 1.72
C LEU A 113 20.00 11.48 1.80
N THR A 114 20.49 12.46 1.04
CA THR A 114 21.90 12.86 1.09
C THR A 114 22.29 13.37 2.48
N GLN A 115 21.45 14.21 3.08
CA GLN A 115 21.65 14.70 4.45
C GLN A 115 21.62 13.54 5.46
N CYS A 116 20.61 12.68 5.42
CA CYS A 116 20.52 11.53 6.32
C CYS A 116 21.69 10.55 6.18
N HIS A 117 22.24 10.40 4.98
CA HIS A 117 23.42 9.58 4.74
C HIS A 117 24.70 10.23 5.31
N CYS A 118 24.85 11.55 5.20
CA CYS A 118 25.99 12.25 5.81
C CYS A 118 26.02 12.07 7.33
N TYR A 119 24.85 12.09 7.97
CA TYR A 119 24.69 11.89 9.42
C TYR A 119 24.52 10.43 9.85
N HIS A 120 24.65 9.47 8.94
CA HIS A 120 24.51 8.02 9.24
C HIS A 120 23.22 7.65 9.99
N VAL A 121 22.10 8.32 9.69
CA VAL A 121 20.79 8.12 10.36
C VAL A 121 20.28 6.68 10.21
N ALA A 122 20.56 6.05 9.06
CA ALA A 122 20.28 4.65 8.78
C ALA A 122 21.22 4.10 7.72
N GLU A 123 21.45 2.79 7.73
CA GLU A 123 22.14 2.08 6.65
C GLU A 123 21.17 1.86 5.47
N PHE A 124 21.30 2.66 4.42
CA PHE A 124 20.56 2.46 3.18
C PHE A 124 21.43 2.76 1.96
N GLU A 125 21.14 2.07 0.86
CA GLU A 125 21.81 2.33 -0.42
C GLU A 125 21.25 3.62 -1.03
N LEU A 126 22.06 4.67 -1.07
CA LEU A 126 21.74 5.84 -1.88
C LEU A 126 21.78 5.41 -3.34
N THR A 127 20.61 5.37 -3.99
CA THR A 127 20.53 5.20 -5.45
C THR A 127 21.15 6.44 -6.08
N LYS A 128 22.46 6.40 -6.29
CA LYS A 128 23.24 7.48 -6.88
C LYS A 128 22.50 7.96 -8.12
N ALA A 129 22.13 9.24 -8.13
CA ALA A 129 21.51 9.88 -9.28
C ALA A 129 22.35 9.50 -10.50
N LYS A 130 21.79 8.68 -11.38
CA LYS A 130 22.47 8.15 -12.56
C LYS A 130 22.57 9.27 -13.58
N SER A 131 23.38 10.28 -13.27
CA SER A 131 23.94 11.21 -14.22
C SER A 131 25.00 10.44 -15.00
N ASN A 132 24.65 10.09 -16.23
CA ASN A 132 25.57 9.78 -17.32
C ASN A 132 26.82 8.96 -16.95
N SER A 133 26.65 7.65 -16.79
CA SER A 133 27.67 6.71 -17.26
C SER A 133 27.06 5.88 -18.37
N ALA A 134 27.55 6.14 -19.58
CA ALA A 134 27.36 5.30 -20.74
C ALA A 134 28.08 3.96 -20.48
N GLU A 135 27.36 3.00 -19.93
CA GLU A 135 27.68 1.57 -20.13
C GLU A 135 26.74 1.01 -21.19
N ASN A 136 27.24 1.15 -22.41
CA ASN A 136 27.07 0.29 -23.55
C ASN A 136 26.44 -1.09 -23.22
N HIS A 137 25.34 -1.39 -23.91
CA HIS A 137 25.04 -2.69 -24.49
C HIS A 137 25.49 -3.94 -23.70
N THR A 138 24.88 -4.22 -22.54
CA THR A 138 24.71 -5.63 -22.13
C THR A 138 23.42 -6.11 -22.75
N ALA A 139 23.58 -6.68 -23.95
CA ALA A 139 22.56 -7.40 -24.69
C ALA A 139 21.83 -8.41 -23.79
N ASN A 140 20.52 -8.50 -23.99
CA ASN A 140 19.69 -9.69 -23.86
C ASN A 140 20.34 -10.87 -23.13
N SER A 141 20.08 -11.00 -21.82
CA SER A 141 20.15 -12.31 -21.18
C SER A 141 18.74 -12.65 -20.69
N SER A 142 18.05 -13.42 -21.53
CA SER A 142 17.09 -14.46 -21.21
C SER A 142 15.95 -14.13 -20.24
N MET A 143 14.73 -14.54 -20.61
CA MET A 143 13.70 -14.93 -19.65
C MET A 143 14.19 -16.12 -18.80
N ALA A 144 15.24 -15.94 -18.01
CA ALA A 144 15.60 -16.85 -16.96
C ALA A 144 14.63 -16.56 -15.82
N TYR A 145 13.69 -17.48 -15.60
CA TYR A 145 12.90 -17.48 -14.38
C TYR A 145 13.85 -17.23 -13.21
N PRO A 146 13.58 -16.24 -12.34
CA PRO A 146 14.39 -16.02 -11.15
C PRO A 146 14.52 -17.36 -10.43
N SER A 147 15.75 -17.77 -10.12
CA SER A 147 16.00 -19.01 -9.38
C SER A 147 15.07 -19.06 -8.16
N LEU A 148 14.54 -20.25 -7.82
CA LEU A 148 13.68 -20.41 -6.63
C LEU A 148 14.35 -19.84 -5.37
N VAL A 149 15.69 -19.91 -5.31
CA VAL A 149 16.51 -19.28 -4.26
C VAL A 149 16.44 -17.75 -4.33
N ALA A 150 16.58 -17.14 -5.51
CA ALA A 150 16.44 -15.70 -5.69
C ALA A 150 15.03 -15.20 -5.32
N MET A 151 13.98 -15.95 -5.67
CA MET A 151 12.61 -15.65 -5.26
C MET A 151 12.41 -15.77 -3.75
N ALA A 152 12.98 -16.81 -3.12
CA ALA A 152 12.94 -16.99 -1.68
C ALA A 152 13.68 -15.86 -0.95
N SER A 153 14.89 -15.50 -1.40
CA SER A 153 15.65 -14.37 -0.85
C SER A 153 14.93 -13.05 -1.04
N GLN A 154 14.36 -12.78 -2.21
CA GLN A 154 13.58 -11.56 -2.45
C GLN A 154 12.35 -11.47 -1.53
N ARG A 155 11.65 -12.60 -1.32
CA ARG A 155 10.54 -12.69 -0.38
C ARG A 155 11.01 -12.42 1.05
N GLN A 156 12.10 -13.06 1.48
CA GLN A 156 12.67 -12.87 2.82
C GLN A 156 13.08 -11.42 3.07
N SER A 157 13.78 -10.77 2.13
CA SER A 157 14.15 -9.35 2.26
C SER A 157 12.93 -8.44 2.34
N LYS A 158 11.84 -8.75 1.62
CA LYS A 158 10.59 -7.98 1.72
C LYS A 158 9.90 -8.18 3.06
N GLU A 159 9.89 -9.41 3.57
CA GLU A 159 9.32 -9.74 4.89
C GLU A 159 10.11 -9.08 6.03
N GLU A 160 11.44 -9.08 5.96
CA GLU A 160 12.31 -8.41 6.91
C GLU A 160 12.11 -6.89 6.91
N ARG A 161 12.11 -6.26 5.73
CA ARG A 161 11.81 -4.81 5.61
C ARG A 161 10.45 -4.44 6.17
N TYR A 162 9.43 -5.26 5.90
CA TYR A 162 8.09 -5.05 6.45
C TYR A 162 8.10 -5.16 7.99
N LYS A 163 8.82 -6.14 8.54
CA LYS A 163 8.96 -6.30 10.00
C LYS A 163 9.69 -5.11 10.64
N GLN A 164 10.77 -4.63 10.02
CA GLN A 164 11.51 -3.45 10.48
C GLN A 164 10.63 -2.19 10.45
N LYS A 165 9.93 -1.94 9.33
CA LYS A 165 8.98 -0.82 9.20
C LYS A 165 7.89 -0.86 10.29
N LYS A 166 7.34 -2.04 10.55
CA LYS A 166 6.30 -2.23 11.58
C LYS A 166 6.82 -2.00 13.00
N GLU A 167 8.02 -2.47 13.32
CA GLU A 167 8.68 -2.25 14.61
C GLU A 167 8.97 -0.76 14.83
N LEU A 168 9.46 -0.08 13.79
CA LEU A 168 9.73 1.35 13.82
C LEU A 168 8.44 2.14 14.08
N GLU A 169 7.36 1.86 13.34
CA GLU A 169 6.06 2.50 13.54
C GLU A 169 5.50 2.27 14.96
N HIS A 170 5.69 1.07 15.50
CA HIS A 170 5.29 0.75 16.87
C HIS A 170 6.03 1.61 17.89
N ARG A 171 7.37 1.63 17.85
CA ARG A 171 8.20 2.45 18.77
C ARG A 171 7.87 3.93 18.67
N LEU A 172 7.68 4.42 17.45
CA LEU A 172 7.30 5.82 17.23
C LEU A 172 5.96 6.12 17.91
N SER A 173 4.99 5.22 17.83
CA SER A 173 3.69 5.40 18.49
C SER A 173 3.76 5.44 20.02
N GLU A 174 4.69 4.69 20.63
CA GLU A 174 4.91 4.67 22.08
C GLU A 174 5.49 6.00 22.57
N VAL A 175 6.53 6.51 21.90
CA VAL A 175 7.26 7.71 22.32
C VAL A 175 6.52 9.01 21.93
N LYS A 176 5.71 8.99 20.86
CA LYS A 176 5.02 10.16 20.32
C LYS A 176 4.24 10.95 21.37
N SER A 177 3.43 10.25 22.18
CA SER A 177 2.53 10.92 23.15
C SER A 177 3.30 11.68 24.24
N ALA A 178 4.45 11.16 24.68
CA ALA A 178 5.29 11.77 25.71
C ALA A 178 6.06 12.99 25.19
N VAL A 179 6.49 12.95 23.92
CA VAL A 179 7.19 14.07 23.27
C VAL A 179 6.23 15.20 22.95
N GLU A 180 5.05 14.90 22.39
CA GLU A 180 4.03 15.92 22.07
C GLU A 180 3.45 16.58 23.33
N SER A 181 3.39 15.87 24.46
CA SER A 181 2.95 16.43 25.75
C SER A 181 4.02 17.24 26.48
N GLY A 182 5.26 17.26 25.99
CA GLY A 182 6.40 17.91 26.62
C GLY A 182 6.85 17.25 27.93
N GLN A 183 6.46 15.99 28.17
CA GLN A 183 6.82 15.22 29.37
C GLN A 183 8.07 14.36 29.18
N ALA A 184 8.52 14.20 27.93
CA ALA A 184 9.74 13.51 27.58
C ALA A 184 10.99 14.29 28.03
N ASP A 185 12.00 13.57 28.50
CA ASP A 185 13.35 14.10 28.64
C ASP A 185 14.03 14.27 27.26
N ASP A 186 15.20 14.92 27.25
CA ASP A 186 15.90 15.23 25.99
C ASP A 186 16.33 13.96 25.22
N GLU A 187 16.69 12.90 25.95
CA GLU A 187 17.05 11.60 25.36
C GLU A 187 15.89 10.98 24.58
N ARG A 188 14.67 11.02 25.15
CA ARG A 188 13.46 10.52 24.48
C ARG A 188 13.00 11.42 23.33
N VAL A 189 13.22 12.72 23.42
CA VAL A 189 12.96 13.65 22.31
C VAL A 189 13.90 13.35 21.14
N CYS A 190 15.18 13.15 21.42
CA CYS A 190 16.17 12.74 20.42
C CYS A 190 15.78 11.38 19.79
N GLU A 191 15.52 10.35 20.60
CA GLU A 191 15.08 9.02 20.14
C GLU A 191 13.87 9.11 19.19
N TYR A 192 12.87 9.91 19.56
CA TYR A 192 11.69 10.13 18.73
C TYR A 192 12.02 10.71 17.35
N TYR A 193 12.85 11.75 17.29
CA TYR A 193 13.19 12.38 16.02
C TYR A 193 14.10 11.49 15.17
N LEU A 194 14.99 10.70 15.76
CA LEU A 194 15.77 9.69 15.05
C LEU A 194 14.87 8.65 14.39
N LEU A 195 13.93 8.08 15.15
CA LEU A 195 12.93 7.16 14.60
C LEU A 195 12.08 7.82 13.51
N TYR A 196 11.73 9.09 13.68
CA TYR A 196 10.94 9.82 12.70
C TYR A 196 11.71 10.07 11.40
N LEU A 197 13.01 10.40 11.48
CA LEU A 197 13.87 10.52 10.31
C LEU A 197 13.99 9.18 9.58
N GLN A 198 14.18 8.07 10.30
CA GLN A 198 14.23 6.73 9.73
C GLN A 198 12.92 6.37 9.02
N ARG A 199 11.76 6.68 9.61
CA ARG A 199 10.46 6.51 8.96
C ARG A 199 10.38 7.25 7.63
N TRP A 200 10.85 8.49 7.60
CA TRP A 200 10.84 9.31 6.39
C TRP A 200 11.80 8.80 5.31
N ILE A 201 12.93 8.17 5.68
CA ILE A 201 13.81 7.48 4.72
C ILE A 201 13.02 6.37 4.00
N ASP A 202 12.31 5.52 4.75
CA ASP A 202 11.52 4.43 4.17
C ASP A 202 10.42 4.94 3.23
N ILE A 203 9.67 5.97 3.66
CA ILE A 203 8.62 6.61 2.85
C ILE A 203 9.23 7.14 1.55
N ILE A 204 10.34 7.86 1.65
CA ILE A 204 10.95 8.52 0.49
C ILE A 204 11.54 7.50 -0.50
N LEU A 205 12.12 6.40 -0.02
CA LEU A 205 12.62 5.33 -0.90
C LEU A 205 11.48 4.63 -1.66
N GLU A 206 10.27 4.57 -1.09
CA GLU A 206 9.07 4.09 -1.79
C GLU A 206 8.57 5.14 -2.80
N GLU A 207 8.51 6.41 -2.40
CA GLU A 207 8.07 7.53 -3.25
C GLU A 207 8.98 7.76 -4.45
N ILE A 208 10.31 7.72 -4.30
CA ILE A 208 11.26 7.88 -5.43
C ILE A 208 11.02 6.79 -6.49
N LYS A 209 10.74 5.55 -6.09
CA LYS A 209 10.45 4.47 -7.05
C LYS A 209 9.15 4.74 -7.81
N SER A 210 8.13 5.25 -7.11
CA SER A 210 6.86 5.67 -7.71
C SER A 210 7.06 6.82 -8.70
N ILE A 211 7.81 7.85 -8.29
CA ILE A 211 8.15 9.02 -9.11
C ILE A 211 8.93 8.62 -10.36
N ASP A 212 9.98 7.80 -10.23
CA ASP A 212 10.80 7.38 -11.37
C ASP A 212 9.97 6.60 -12.42
N GLN A 213 9.01 5.77 -11.97
CA GLN A 213 8.07 5.08 -12.85
C GLN A 213 7.13 6.06 -13.56
N GLU A 214 6.57 7.04 -12.84
CA GLU A 214 5.68 8.05 -13.42
C GLU A 214 6.41 8.94 -14.42
N ILE A 215 7.62 9.40 -14.09
CA ILE A 215 8.49 10.19 -15.00
C ILE A 215 8.73 9.42 -16.29
N LYS A 216 9.02 8.11 -16.21
CA LYS A 216 9.24 7.26 -17.39
C LYS A 216 8.00 7.25 -18.29
N ILE A 217 6.81 7.03 -17.72
CA ILE A 217 5.54 6.99 -18.47
C ILE A 217 5.26 8.35 -19.15
N LEU A 218 5.45 9.46 -18.43
CA LEU A 218 5.21 10.80 -18.97
C LEU A 218 6.13 11.13 -20.14
N ARG A 219 7.42 10.77 -20.04
CA ARG A 219 8.40 10.95 -21.13
C ARG A 219 8.08 10.11 -22.36
N GLU A 220 7.67 8.86 -22.19
CA GLU A 220 7.28 7.97 -23.29
C GLU A 220 6.02 8.50 -24.00
N ARG A 221 5.04 9.03 -23.24
CA ARG A 221 3.84 9.67 -23.79
C ARG A 221 4.18 10.88 -24.66
N ASP A 222 5.04 11.77 -24.18
CA ASP A 222 5.38 12.99 -24.91
C ASP A 222 6.19 12.68 -26.18
N SER A 223 7.11 11.71 -26.11
CA SER A 223 7.86 11.20 -27.28
C SER A 223 6.95 10.60 -28.35
N SER A 224 5.93 9.84 -27.95
CA SER A 224 4.94 9.25 -28.87
C SER A 224 4.04 10.32 -29.52
N ARG A 225 3.69 11.38 -28.79
CA ARG A 225 2.92 12.51 -29.31
C ARG A 225 3.72 13.30 -30.37
N GLU A 226 5.01 13.54 -30.13
CA GLU A 226 5.90 14.24 -31.08
C GLU A 226 6.20 13.41 -32.34
N ALA A 227 6.32 12.09 -32.21
CA ALA A 227 6.42 11.20 -33.36
C ALA A 227 5.14 11.18 -34.22
N SER A 228 3.97 11.48 -33.63
CA SER A 228 2.67 11.48 -34.31
C SER A 228 2.37 12.81 -35.03
N THR A 229 2.95 13.93 -34.58
CA THR A 229 2.72 15.24 -35.22
C THR A 229 3.54 15.46 -36.49
N SER A 230 4.55 14.62 -36.76
CA SER A 230 5.33 14.66 -38.01
C SER A 230 4.81 13.70 -39.10
N ASN A 231 3.93 12.75 -38.75
CA ASN A 231 3.33 11.79 -39.69
C ASN A 231 1.80 11.83 -39.63
N SER A 232 1.21 12.87 -40.24
CA SER A 232 -0.24 12.92 -40.48
C SER A 232 -0.54 13.52 -41.86
N SER A 233 -0.15 12.78 -42.91
CA SER A 233 -1.06 12.66 -44.05
C SER A 233 -2.14 11.68 -43.60
N HIS A 234 -3.36 12.16 -43.35
CA HIS A 234 -4.53 11.34 -43.14
C HIS A 234 -4.66 10.34 -44.31
N GLN A 235 -4.15 9.12 -44.14
CA GLN A 235 -4.53 8.01 -45.01
C GLN A 235 -5.94 7.63 -44.55
N GLU A 236 -6.95 8.10 -45.27
CA GLU A 236 -8.32 7.62 -45.13
C GLU A 236 -8.30 6.09 -45.25
N LYS A 237 -8.40 5.40 -44.11
CA LYS A 237 -8.60 3.96 -44.13
C LYS A 237 -9.92 3.71 -44.86
N PRO A 238 -9.93 2.89 -45.93
CA PRO A 238 -11.15 2.62 -46.66
C PRO A 238 -12.21 2.06 -45.69
N PRO A 239 -13.49 2.49 -45.82
CA PRO A 239 -14.54 2.08 -44.92
C PRO A 239 -14.63 0.55 -44.89
N VAL A 240 -14.49 -0.01 -43.68
CA VAL A 240 -14.51 -1.45 -43.46
C VAL A 240 -15.92 -1.94 -43.76
N LYS A 241 -16.07 -2.72 -44.83
CA LYS A 241 -17.36 -3.36 -45.14
C LYS A 241 -17.62 -4.43 -44.08
N PRO A 242 -18.76 -4.41 -43.36
CA PRO A 242 -19.10 -5.50 -42.46
C PRO A 242 -19.28 -6.78 -43.29
N PHE A 243 -18.46 -7.80 -43.01
CA PHE A 243 -18.69 -9.13 -43.55
C PHE A 243 -19.62 -9.87 -42.60
N ILE A 244 -20.70 -10.42 -43.12
CA ILE A 244 -21.58 -11.29 -42.34
C ILE A 244 -20.89 -12.65 -42.26
N LEU A 245 -20.60 -13.12 -41.04
CA LEU A 245 -20.10 -14.48 -40.80
C LEU A 245 -21.26 -15.47 -40.94
N THR A 246 -21.77 -15.65 -42.15
CA THR A 246 -22.74 -16.71 -42.46
C THR A 246 -21.97 -18.02 -42.62
N GLN A 247 -22.40 -19.07 -41.91
CA GLN A 247 -21.79 -20.41 -42.00
C GLN A 247 -21.75 -20.86 -43.46
N ASN A 248 -20.54 -21.04 -44.00
CA ASN A 248 -20.37 -21.66 -45.30
C ASN A 248 -20.81 -23.13 -45.23
N THR A 249 -21.48 -23.62 -46.27
CA THR A 249 -21.86 -25.05 -46.42
C THR A 249 -20.67 -26.01 -46.26
N ALA A 250 -19.45 -25.54 -46.55
CA ALA A 250 -18.21 -26.27 -46.28
C ALA A 250 -17.88 -26.42 -44.78
N GLN A 251 -18.16 -25.41 -43.95
CA GLN A 251 -18.00 -25.49 -42.49
C GLN A 251 -19.04 -26.41 -41.87
N VAL A 252 -20.28 -26.43 -42.38
CA VAL A 252 -21.30 -27.41 -41.96
C VAL A 252 -20.88 -28.84 -42.31
N LYS A 253 -20.14 -29.06 -43.39
CA LYS A 253 -19.65 -30.41 -43.73
C LYS A 253 -18.47 -30.86 -42.87
N ALA A 254 -17.62 -29.92 -42.43
CA ALA A 254 -16.48 -30.21 -41.56
C ALA A 254 -16.85 -30.28 -40.07
N PHE A 255 -17.81 -29.47 -39.62
CA PHE A 255 -18.22 -29.34 -38.22
C PHE A 255 -19.65 -29.83 -37.92
N GLY A 256 -20.46 -30.12 -38.93
CA GLY A 256 -21.87 -30.53 -38.79
C GLY A 256 -22.12 -32.03 -38.76
N ALA A 257 -21.08 -32.86 -38.85
CA ALA A 257 -21.10 -34.16 -38.19
C ALA A 257 -20.74 -33.92 -36.72
N GLY A 258 -21.68 -33.32 -35.98
CA GLY A 258 -21.54 -33.15 -34.53
C GLY A 258 -21.13 -34.49 -33.92
N TYR A 259 -20.22 -34.43 -32.95
CA TYR A 259 -19.99 -35.57 -32.06
C TYR A 259 -21.35 -36.17 -31.71
N PRO A 260 -21.60 -37.47 -31.92
CA PRO A 260 -22.86 -38.07 -31.52
C PRO A 260 -23.02 -37.81 -30.02
N SER A 261 -23.82 -36.80 -29.68
CA SER A 261 -23.86 -36.16 -28.36
C SER A 261 -24.66 -36.99 -27.35
N LEU A 262 -24.88 -38.25 -27.68
CA LEU A 262 -25.54 -39.24 -26.85
C LEU A 262 -24.66 -40.48 -26.88
N ALA A 263 -24.06 -40.79 -25.73
CA ALA A 263 -23.36 -42.03 -25.52
C ALA A 263 -24.33 -43.19 -25.84
N THR A 264 -24.17 -43.80 -27.02
CA THR A 264 -25.02 -44.90 -27.47
C THR A 264 -24.68 -46.21 -26.77
N MET A 265 -23.63 -46.19 -25.93
CA MET A 265 -23.11 -47.36 -25.26
C MET A 265 -22.71 -47.00 -23.83
N THR A 266 -23.11 -47.84 -22.88
CA THR A 266 -22.70 -47.73 -21.49
C THR A 266 -21.22 -48.06 -21.36
N VAL A 267 -20.51 -47.50 -20.37
CA VAL A 267 -19.10 -47.83 -20.08
C VAL A 267 -18.86 -49.34 -19.96
N SER A 268 -19.82 -50.08 -19.39
CA SER A 268 -19.79 -51.56 -19.33
C SER A 268 -19.73 -52.21 -20.72
N ASP A 269 -20.51 -51.72 -21.66
CA ASP A 269 -20.65 -52.32 -22.99
C ASP A 269 -19.44 -51.98 -23.86
N TRP A 270 -18.85 -50.79 -23.66
CA TRP A 270 -17.54 -50.41 -24.19
C TRP A 270 -16.43 -51.36 -23.73
N CYS A 271 -16.34 -51.64 -22.42
CA CYS A 271 -15.36 -52.57 -21.87
C CYS A 271 -15.52 -54.00 -22.41
N LYS A 272 -16.76 -54.48 -22.57
CA LYS A 272 -17.04 -55.81 -23.15
C LYS A 272 -16.64 -55.88 -24.62
N GLN A 273 -16.90 -54.81 -25.37
CA GLN A 273 -16.56 -54.73 -26.78
C GLN A 273 -15.03 -54.76 -26.98
N HIS A 274 -14.29 -53.93 -26.27
CA HIS A 274 -12.82 -53.91 -26.37
C HIS A 274 -12.15 -55.18 -25.79
N ARG A 275 -12.78 -55.89 -24.83
CA ARG A 275 -12.34 -57.24 -24.44
C ARG A 275 -12.49 -58.28 -25.55
N LYS A 276 -13.56 -58.20 -26.37
CA LYS A 276 -13.76 -59.11 -27.50
C LYS A 276 -12.76 -58.89 -28.64
N TYR A 277 -12.32 -57.65 -28.85
CA TYR A 277 -11.35 -57.29 -29.88
C TYR A 277 -9.88 -57.39 -29.42
N GLY A 278 -9.64 -57.77 -28.15
CA GLY A 278 -8.29 -58.02 -27.63
C GLY A 278 -7.40 -56.78 -27.47
N GLU A 279 -7.99 -55.57 -27.47
CA GLU A 279 -7.25 -54.31 -27.40
C GLU A 279 -6.96 -53.83 -25.97
N LEU A 280 -7.56 -54.45 -24.96
CA LEU A 280 -7.25 -54.15 -23.56
C LEU A 280 -6.06 -55.00 -23.10
N PRO A 281 -5.00 -54.40 -22.54
CA PRO A 281 -3.88 -55.16 -22.00
C PRO A 281 -4.41 -56.10 -20.92
N ASP A 282 -4.15 -57.41 -21.07
CA ASP A 282 -4.44 -58.44 -20.08
C ASP A 282 -3.44 -58.31 -18.93
N GLN A 283 -3.44 -57.17 -18.25
CA GLN A 283 -2.85 -57.06 -16.93
C GLN A 283 -3.82 -57.76 -15.99
N GLY A 284 -3.70 -59.08 -15.94
CA GLY A 284 -4.25 -59.89 -14.87
C GLY A 284 -3.96 -59.18 -13.56
N ILE A 285 -5.01 -58.94 -12.79
CA ILE A 285 -4.89 -58.46 -11.41
C ILE A 285 -4.03 -59.50 -10.71
N ALA A 286 -2.73 -59.24 -10.57
CA ALA A 286 -1.86 -60.03 -9.73
C ALA A 286 -2.52 -60.02 -8.36
N LYS A 287 -2.93 -61.19 -7.86
CA LYS A 287 -3.53 -61.36 -6.53
C LYS A 287 -2.66 -60.59 -5.55
N ALA A 288 -3.13 -59.42 -5.13
CA ALA A 288 -2.39 -58.57 -4.24
C ALA A 288 -2.27 -59.32 -2.90
N THR A 289 -1.04 -59.49 -2.44
CA THR A 289 -0.77 -60.02 -1.11
C THR A 289 -1.42 -59.11 -0.06
N PRO A 290 -1.93 -59.65 1.06
CA PRO A 290 -2.64 -58.89 2.10
C PRO A 290 -1.89 -57.64 2.61
N GLU A 291 -0.56 -57.63 2.54
CA GLU A 291 0.27 -56.47 2.89
C GLU A 291 0.13 -55.28 1.93
N LYS A 292 -0.07 -55.52 0.63
CA LYS A 292 -0.27 -54.44 -0.35
C LYS A 292 -1.61 -53.73 -0.12
N PHE A 293 -2.64 -54.47 0.27
CA PHE A 293 -3.93 -53.90 0.66
C PHE A 293 -3.84 -53.06 1.94
N ARG A 294 -3.07 -53.49 2.94
CA ARG A 294 -2.84 -52.68 4.15
C ARG A 294 -2.10 -51.37 3.86
N LYS A 295 -1.07 -51.40 3.01
CA LYS A 295 -0.34 -50.19 2.61
C LYS A 295 -1.21 -49.25 1.78
N ALA A 296 -2.04 -49.78 0.88
CA ALA A 296 -2.99 -48.99 0.11
C ALA A 296 -4.08 -48.35 1.00
N ALA A 297 -4.60 -49.09 1.99
CA ALA A 297 -5.57 -48.56 2.95
C ALA A 297 -4.96 -47.45 3.82
N GLN A 298 -3.73 -47.62 4.32
CA GLN A 298 -3.02 -46.57 5.08
C GLN A 298 -2.72 -45.33 4.23
N GLN A 299 -2.35 -45.52 2.95
CA GLN A 299 -2.17 -44.40 2.03
C GLN A 299 -3.48 -43.68 1.74
N GLN A 300 -4.58 -44.42 1.61
CA GLN A 300 -5.91 -43.87 1.39
C GLN A 300 -6.41 -43.10 2.62
N GLU A 301 -6.27 -43.63 3.83
CA GLU A 301 -6.61 -42.91 5.07
C GLU A 301 -5.80 -41.62 5.22
N HIS A 302 -4.49 -41.66 4.94
CA HIS A 302 -3.64 -40.48 4.98
C HIS A 302 -3.98 -39.46 3.87
N GLN A 303 -4.47 -39.92 2.72
CA GLN A 303 -4.96 -39.05 1.65
C GLN A 303 -6.27 -38.39 2.07
N GLU A 304 -7.21 -39.15 2.64
CA GLU A 304 -8.50 -38.67 3.15
C GLU A 304 -8.31 -37.68 4.30
N GLU A 305 -7.35 -37.92 5.19
CA GLU A 305 -6.99 -37.01 6.29
C GLU A 305 -6.41 -35.69 5.75
N LYS A 306 -5.54 -35.75 4.74
CA LYS A 306 -5.02 -34.55 4.06
C LYS A 306 -6.12 -33.76 3.37
N GLU A 307 -7.04 -34.42 2.70
CA GLU A 307 -8.19 -33.76 2.07
C GLU A 307 -9.13 -33.15 3.10
N LYS A 308 -9.33 -33.82 4.24
CA LYS A 308 -10.13 -33.31 5.34
C LYS A 308 -9.47 -32.07 5.96
N LYS A 309 -8.16 -32.11 6.22
CA LYS A 309 -7.39 -30.97 6.72
C LYS A 309 -7.36 -29.80 5.72
N ALA A 310 -7.32 -30.09 4.42
CA ALA A 310 -7.41 -29.07 3.37
C ALA A 310 -8.79 -28.42 3.34
N ARG A 311 -9.88 -29.20 3.49
CA ARG A 311 -11.25 -28.68 3.63
C ARG A 311 -11.42 -27.84 4.89
N GLU A 312 -10.94 -28.33 6.04
CA GLU A 312 -10.96 -27.58 7.32
C GLU A 312 -10.17 -26.26 7.22
N TRP A 313 -9.06 -26.26 6.47
CA TRP A 313 -8.28 -25.06 6.21
C TRP A 313 -8.98 -24.07 5.28
N ASP A 314 -9.77 -24.56 4.32
CA ASP A 314 -10.59 -23.73 3.43
C ASP A 314 -11.79 -23.12 4.17
N ASP A 315 -12.54 -23.92 4.93
CA ASP A 315 -13.64 -23.46 5.80
C ASP A 315 -13.15 -22.41 6.81
N TRP A 316 -11.94 -22.58 7.35
CA TRP A 316 -11.32 -21.60 8.23
C TRP A 316 -11.01 -20.29 7.50
N LYS A 317 -10.48 -20.33 6.27
CA LYS A 317 -10.22 -19.12 5.48
C LYS A 317 -11.51 -18.40 5.09
N ASP A 318 -12.58 -19.12 4.80
CA ASP A 318 -13.89 -18.55 4.48
C ASP A 318 -14.52 -17.84 5.69
N THR A 319 -14.31 -18.38 6.90
CA THR A 319 -14.76 -17.77 8.16
C THR A 319 -13.80 -16.70 8.70
N HIS A 320 -12.58 -16.60 8.16
CA HIS A 320 -11.58 -15.61 8.52
C HIS A 320 -11.12 -14.81 7.29
N PRO A 321 -12.00 -13.99 6.67
CA PRO A 321 -11.63 -13.10 5.59
C PRO A 321 -10.41 -12.27 5.95
N TRP A 322 -9.47 -12.17 5.02
CA TRP A 322 -8.26 -11.39 5.18
C TRP A 322 -8.63 -9.93 5.53
N GLY A 323 -8.30 -9.49 6.75
CA GLY A 323 -8.64 -8.14 7.23
C GLY A 323 -9.65 -8.07 8.38
N TYR A 324 -10.12 -9.20 8.94
CA TYR A 324 -11.10 -9.21 10.05
C TYR A 324 -10.66 -8.40 11.31
N SER A 325 -9.35 -8.20 11.51
CA SER A 325 -8.83 -7.40 12.63
C SER A 325 -8.72 -5.90 12.35
N ASN A 326 -9.02 -5.44 11.12
CA ASN A 326 -8.89 -4.03 10.72
C ASN A 326 -10.23 -3.27 10.62
N HIS A 327 -11.33 -3.91 11.03
CA HIS A 327 -12.68 -3.32 10.99
C HIS A 327 -13.06 -2.48 12.22
N GLN A 328 -12.24 -2.46 13.28
CA GLN A 328 -12.52 -1.63 14.46
C GLN A 328 -12.18 -0.13 14.29
N ASN A 329 -11.62 0.28 13.14
CA ASN A 329 -11.28 1.68 12.87
C ASN A 329 -12.19 2.36 11.82
N MET A 330 -13.39 1.83 11.57
CA MET A 330 -14.41 2.50 10.75
C MET A 330 -15.47 3.11 11.66
N GLY A 331 -15.17 4.27 12.23
CA GLY A 331 -16.11 5.05 13.04
C GLY A 331 -17.28 5.56 12.21
N CYS A 332 -18.42 4.87 12.23
CA CYS A 332 -19.70 5.43 11.82
C CYS A 332 -20.20 6.42 12.89
N ARG A 333 -19.83 7.70 12.72
CA ARG A 333 -20.42 8.82 13.47
C ARG A 333 -21.79 9.14 12.84
N VAL A 334 -22.85 8.49 13.30
CA VAL A 334 -24.22 8.87 12.93
C VAL A 334 -24.59 10.13 13.70
N HIS A 335 -24.72 11.23 12.97
CA HIS A 335 -25.32 12.48 13.43
C HIS A 335 -26.80 12.25 13.76
N THR A 336 -27.20 12.43 15.03
CA THR A 336 -28.59 12.71 15.39
C THR A 336 -28.71 14.20 15.71
N SER A 337 -29.47 14.93 14.90
CA SER A 337 -29.88 16.31 15.18
C SER A 337 -31.20 16.30 15.96
N PRO A 338 -31.43 17.24 16.90
CA PRO A 338 -32.64 17.25 17.71
C PRO A 338 -33.75 18.06 17.03
N THR A 339 -34.89 17.44 16.75
CA THR A 339 -36.13 18.17 16.43
C THR A 339 -37.12 18.04 17.58
N LYS A 340 -37.55 19.22 18.06
CA LYS A 340 -38.67 19.44 18.97
C LYS A 340 -39.97 19.01 18.31
N GLU A 341 -40.87 18.40 19.07
CA GLU A 341 -42.32 18.65 18.99
C GLU A 341 -43.02 18.22 20.29
N SER A 342 -44.09 18.93 20.63
CA SER A 342 -44.77 18.96 21.92
C SER A 342 -46.20 18.43 21.82
N GLN A 343 -46.81 18.18 23.00
CA GLN A 343 -48.25 17.92 23.28
C GLN A 343 -48.72 16.47 23.00
N ALA A 344 -49.57 15.80 23.78
CA ALA A 344 -50.62 16.17 24.76
C ALA A 344 -50.94 14.95 25.69
N VAL A 345 -51.11 15.12 27.01
CA VAL A 345 -52.40 15.07 27.78
C VAL A 345 -52.78 13.71 28.46
N LEU A 346 -52.76 13.75 29.81
CA LEU A 346 -53.60 13.13 30.88
C LEU A 346 -53.93 11.61 30.85
N SER A 347 -53.80 10.85 31.95
CA SER A 347 -54.72 10.93 33.10
C SER A 347 -54.27 10.19 34.38
N SER A 348 -54.70 10.77 35.50
CA SER A 348 -54.79 10.36 36.92
C SER A 348 -55.22 8.92 37.25
N LEU A 349 -54.64 8.36 38.33
CA LEU A 349 -55.23 7.60 39.48
C LEU A 349 -54.01 7.06 40.27
N GLY A 350 -53.73 7.30 41.55
CA GLY A 350 -54.56 7.49 42.74
C GLY A 350 -54.15 6.40 43.75
N SER A 351 -53.47 6.74 44.85
CA SER A 351 -53.85 6.40 46.24
C SER A 351 -52.66 6.47 47.22
N ARG A 352 -52.91 7.15 48.33
CA ARG A 352 -52.01 7.34 49.48
C ARG A 352 -52.19 6.17 50.44
N PHE A 353 -51.12 5.71 51.09
CA PHE A 353 -51.21 5.23 52.47
C PHE A 353 -49.90 5.54 53.22
N SER A 354 -50.04 6.36 54.26
CA SER A 354 -49.06 6.60 55.31
C SER A 354 -49.12 5.48 56.34
N CYS A 355 -47.97 5.01 56.85
CA CYS A 355 -47.91 4.52 58.22
C CYS A 355 -46.55 4.84 58.85
N VAL A 356 -46.66 5.51 59.99
CA VAL A 356 -45.63 5.87 60.96
C VAL A 356 -45.28 4.62 61.78
N GLN A 357 -44.00 4.37 62.09
CA GLN A 357 -43.55 4.16 63.48
C GLN A 357 -42.01 3.99 63.55
N ARG A 358 -41.40 4.83 64.39
CA ARG A 358 -40.06 4.67 64.99
C ARG A 358 -39.86 3.29 65.63
N ARG A 359 -38.63 2.77 65.59
CA ARG A 359 -37.81 2.49 66.80
C ARG A 359 -36.37 2.13 66.44
N GLN A 360 -35.45 2.97 66.90
CA GLN A 360 -34.06 2.59 67.19
C GLN A 360 -34.02 1.57 68.33
N ARG A 361 -33.12 0.60 68.25
CA ARG A 361 -32.24 0.18 69.35
C ARG A 361 -31.09 -0.68 68.83
N CYS A 362 -29.90 -0.29 69.26
CA CYS A 362 -28.58 -0.93 69.22
C CYS A 362 -27.92 -1.09 67.84
#